data_AF-A0A6I6AK25-F1
#
_entry.id   AF-A0A6I6AK25-F1
#
_cell.length_a   1.000
_cell.length_b   1.000
_cell.length_c   1.000
_cell.angle_alpha   90.00
_cell.angle_beta   90.00
_cell.angle_gamma   90.00
#
_symmetry.space_group_name_H-M   'P 1'
#
loop_
_entity.id
_entity.type
_entity.pdbx_description
1 polymer ?
#
loop_
_entity_poly.entity_id
_entity_poly.type
_entity_poly.pdbx_seq_one_letter_code
_entity_poly.pdbx_strand_id
1 'polypeptide(L)'
;MKTLSVLLIFLAVICTGCGGGTNTDAENAATERNNVTSTDDMKASLESIAQTGEMGSAAMGFRETLEELKKTDSAKADQLLSDLDKLEAASSPAATKKIAKDMADKL
;
A
#
# COMPACT_ATOMS: atom_id res chain seq x y z
N MET A 1 -15.84 -33.28 43.88
CA MET A 1 -15.50 -31.88 43.52
C MET A 1 -14.01 -31.74 43.74
N LYS A 2 -13.23 -32.01 42.68
CA LYS A 2 -11.79 -32.26 42.74
C LYS A 2 -11.04 -31.05 42.21
N THR A 3 -10.03 -30.68 43.00
CA THR A 3 -8.77 -29.99 42.68
C THR A 3 -8.85 -28.52 42.28
N LEU A 4 -8.38 -27.61 43.13
CA LEU A 4 -6.98 -27.30 43.51
C LEU A 4 -6.32 -26.34 42.51
N SER A 5 -5.93 -25.19 43.05
CA SER A 5 -4.59 -24.61 42.89
C SER A 5 -3.90 -24.77 41.53
N VAL A 6 -4.29 -23.97 40.54
CA VAL A 6 -3.39 -23.61 39.41
C VAL A 6 -3.58 -22.11 39.08
N LEU A 7 -3.58 -21.27 40.13
CA LEU A 7 -3.56 -19.81 40.02
C LEU A 7 -2.29 -19.29 40.70
N LEU A 8 -1.13 -19.81 40.29
CA LEU A 8 0.18 -19.29 40.68
C LEU A 8 1.21 -19.94 39.76
N ILE A 9 2.12 -19.12 39.23
CA ILE A 9 3.32 -19.53 38.48
C ILE A 9 3.04 -19.82 37.00
N PHE A 10 2.95 -18.76 36.20
CA PHE A 10 3.65 -18.69 34.90
C PHE A 10 3.87 -17.19 34.60
N LEU A 11 4.99 -16.64 35.08
CA LEU A 11 6.19 -16.43 34.24
C LEU A 11 6.09 -15.07 33.53
N ALA A 12 6.28 -13.94 34.21
CA ALA A 12 7.61 -13.42 34.59
C ALA A 12 8.62 -13.40 33.41
N VAL A 13 8.27 -12.77 32.28
CA VAL A 13 9.26 -12.25 31.29
C VAL A 13 8.68 -10.98 30.64
N ILE A 14 8.80 -9.85 31.31
CA ILE A 14 8.59 -8.54 30.69
C ILE A 14 9.74 -7.63 31.10
N CYS A 15 10.44 -7.14 30.08
CA CYS A 15 11.24 -5.91 30.07
C CYS A 15 12.71 -5.96 30.53
N THR A 16 13.50 -6.91 30.04
CA THR A 16 14.90 -6.59 29.68
C THR A 16 14.94 -6.11 28.24
N GLY A 17 15.14 -4.82 28.04
CA GLY A 17 15.25 -4.20 26.73
C GLY A 17 15.71 -2.75 26.79
N CYS A 18 16.68 -2.45 27.66
CA CYS A 18 17.51 -1.27 27.54
C CYS A 18 18.41 -1.48 26.31
N GLY A 19 18.13 -0.77 25.23
CA GLY A 19 18.93 -0.73 24.02
C GLY A 19 19.24 0.72 23.69
N GLY A 20 20.19 1.31 24.42
CA GLY A 20 20.82 2.57 24.03
C GLY A 20 21.70 2.33 22.80
N GLY A 21 21.36 3.00 21.70
CA GLY A 21 22.15 3.08 20.49
C GLY A 21 21.99 4.47 19.90
N THR A 22 22.92 5.35 20.26
CA THR A 22 23.08 6.70 19.68
C THR A 22 23.57 6.60 18.24
N ASN A 23 22.93 7.38 17.35
CA ASN A 23 23.50 8.16 16.25
C ASN A 23 22.79 7.97 14.90
N THR A 24 22.26 9.11 14.41
CA THR A 24 22.11 9.48 12.99
C THR A 24 20.98 8.71 12.28
N ASP A 25 19.81 9.26 11.96
CA ASP A 25 19.49 10.59 11.46
C ASP A 25 18.14 11.07 12.00
N ALA A 26 18.10 12.34 12.42
CA ALA A 26 16.89 13.11 12.40
C ALA A 26 16.69 13.60 10.96
N GLU A 27 15.81 12.97 10.20
CA GLU A 27 14.96 13.68 9.24
C GLU A 27 13.80 12.75 8.84
N ASN A 28 12.59 13.27 8.97
CA ASN A 28 11.34 12.73 8.41
C ASN A 28 10.62 11.60 9.17
N ALA A 29 10.34 11.87 10.44
CA ALA A 29 9.02 11.50 10.98
C ALA A 29 7.94 12.34 10.28
N ALA A 30 7.48 11.91 9.10
CA ALA A 30 6.22 12.35 8.53
C ALA A 30 5.34 11.12 8.39
N THR A 31 4.30 11.08 9.22
CA THR A 31 3.03 10.38 9.04
C THR A 31 2.99 9.48 7.80
N GLU A 32 3.05 8.15 7.97
CA GLU A 32 2.78 7.16 6.93
C GLU A 32 1.36 7.36 6.37
N ARG A 33 1.19 8.37 5.50
CA ARG A 33 0.10 8.38 4.55
C ARG A 33 0.47 7.25 3.59
N ASN A 34 -0.40 6.26 3.50
CA ASN A 34 -0.39 5.23 2.47
C ASN A 34 -0.69 5.90 1.11
N ASN A 35 0.19 6.84 0.71
CA ASN A 35 0.15 7.56 -0.53
C ASN A 35 1.14 6.88 -1.46
N VAL A 36 0.66 6.54 -2.64
CA VAL A 36 1.50 6.02 -3.71
C VAL A 36 2.23 7.22 -4.29
N THR A 37 3.55 7.22 -4.18
CA THR A 37 4.42 8.34 -4.60
C THR A 37 5.43 7.94 -5.68
N SER A 38 5.37 6.69 -6.14
CA SER A 38 6.24 6.15 -7.19
C SER A 38 5.47 5.21 -8.11
N THR A 39 5.97 5.02 -9.34
CA THR A 39 5.39 4.08 -10.30
C THR A 39 5.50 2.62 -9.85
N ASP A 40 6.53 2.28 -9.06
CA ASP A 40 6.72 0.93 -8.53
C ASP A 40 5.70 0.60 -7.44
N ASP A 41 5.48 1.53 -6.51
CA ASP A 41 4.43 1.39 -5.47
C ASP A 41 3.03 1.37 -6.10
N MET A 42 2.84 2.16 -7.16
CA MET A 42 1.61 2.16 -7.94
C MET A 42 1.37 0.80 -8.58
N LYS A 43 2.40 0.23 -9.22
CA LYS A 43 2.32 -1.08 -9.84
C LYS A 43 1.97 -2.17 -8.83
N ALA A 44 2.65 -2.21 -7.68
CA ALA A 44 2.35 -3.17 -6.62
C ALA A 44 0.91 -3.03 -6.09
N SER A 45 0.42 -1.79 -5.94
CA SER A 45 -0.95 -1.51 -5.53
C SER A 45 -1.96 -1.97 -6.59
N LEU A 46 -1.68 -1.72 -7.87
CA LEU A 46 -2.50 -2.17 -9.00
C LEU A 46 -2.52 -3.70 -9.12
N GLU A 47 -1.41 -4.38 -8.86
CA GLU A 47 -1.34 -5.85 -8.80
C GLU A 47 -2.21 -6.41 -7.67
N SER A 48 -2.20 -5.76 -6.49
CA SER A 48 -3.10 -6.11 -5.39
C SER A 48 -4.57 -5.92 -5.79
N ILE A 49 -4.92 -4.78 -6.41
CA ILE A 49 -6.27 -4.51 -6.92
C ILE A 49 -6.65 -5.50 -8.01
N ALA A 50 -5.72 -5.93 -8.87
CA ALA A 50 -5.94 -6.94 -9.89
C ALA A 50 -6.27 -8.32 -9.28
N GLN A 51 -5.78 -8.60 -8.08
CA GLN A 51 -6.07 -9.84 -7.34
C GLN A 51 -7.40 -9.75 -6.59
N THR A 52 -7.64 -8.64 -5.87
CA THR A 52 -8.79 -8.48 -4.97
C THR A 52 -10.04 -7.99 -5.69
N GLY A 53 -9.87 -7.08 -6.65
CA GLY A 53 -10.95 -6.34 -7.31
C GLY A 53 -11.48 -5.18 -6.49
N GLU A 54 -10.77 -4.79 -5.43
CA GLU A 54 -11.17 -3.73 -4.51
C GLU A 54 -10.18 -2.58 -4.58
N MET A 55 -10.69 -1.40 -4.89
CA MET A 55 -9.90 -0.18 -4.94
C MET A 55 -9.86 0.41 -3.53
N GLY A 56 -8.85 0.00 -2.76
CA GLY A 56 -8.60 0.49 -1.41
C GLY A 56 -8.03 1.91 -1.39
N SER A 57 -7.59 2.37 -0.21
CA SER A 57 -7.01 3.70 0.00
C SER A 57 -5.73 3.96 -0.81
N ALA A 58 -5.01 2.91 -1.22
CA ALA A 58 -3.78 3.01 -1.99
C ALA A 58 -3.98 3.73 -3.35
N ALA A 59 -5.19 3.70 -3.91
CA ALA A 59 -5.47 4.34 -5.19
C ALA A 59 -5.51 5.88 -5.14
N MET A 60 -5.57 6.49 -3.95
CA MET A 60 -5.65 7.95 -3.81
C MET A 60 -4.42 8.69 -4.37
N GLY A 61 -3.25 8.04 -4.46
CA GLY A 61 -2.02 8.61 -5.01
C GLY A 61 -1.78 8.38 -6.50
N PHE A 62 -2.63 7.58 -7.15
CA PHE A 62 -2.38 7.15 -8.53
C PHE A 62 -2.36 8.31 -9.51
N ARG A 63 -3.31 9.25 -9.41
CA ARG A 63 -3.37 10.38 -10.33
C ARG A 63 -2.13 11.27 -10.20
N GLU A 64 -1.71 11.59 -8.98
CA GLU A 64 -0.50 12.38 -8.72
C GLU A 64 0.75 11.69 -9.29
N THR A 65 0.89 10.38 -9.05
CA THR A 65 2.01 9.58 -9.59
C THR A 65 2.05 9.60 -11.12
N LEU A 66 0.90 9.48 -11.78
CA LEU A 66 0.83 9.52 -13.24
C LEU A 66 1.09 10.91 -13.82
N GLU A 67 0.66 11.98 -13.14
CA GLU A 67 1.00 13.35 -13.53
C GLU A 67 2.51 13.62 -13.39
N GLU A 68 3.18 13.00 -12.41
CA GLU A 68 4.65 13.04 -12.33
C GLU A 68 5.30 12.27 -13.48
N LEU A 69 4.79 11.07 -13.80
CA LEU A 69 5.25 10.28 -14.95
C LEU A 69 5.11 11.06 -16.27
N LYS A 70 4.08 11.90 -16.39
CA LYS A 70 3.85 12.71 -17.59
C LYS A 70 5.01 13.64 -17.93
N LYS A 71 5.78 14.07 -16.93
CA LYS A 71 6.97 14.92 -17.11
C LYS A 71 8.12 14.20 -17.82
N THR A 72 8.16 12.86 -17.75
CA THR A 72 9.23 12.04 -18.33
C THR A 72 8.74 11.19 -19.51
N ASP A 73 7.50 10.70 -19.47
CA ASP A 73 6.86 9.86 -20.49
C ASP A 73 5.37 10.22 -20.63
N SER A 74 5.09 11.33 -21.32
CA SER A 74 3.73 11.84 -21.48
C SER A 74 2.78 10.86 -22.16
N ALA A 75 3.25 10.13 -23.18
CA ALA A 75 2.41 9.21 -23.93
C ALA A 75 1.92 8.06 -23.05
N LYS A 76 2.82 7.48 -22.25
CA LYS A 76 2.46 6.43 -21.29
C LYS A 76 1.56 6.96 -20.18
N ALA A 77 1.87 8.14 -19.63
CA ALA A 77 1.07 8.76 -18.58
C ALA A 77 -0.36 9.07 -19.06
N ASP A 78 -0.54 9.64 -20.26
CA ASP A 78 -1.85 9.94 -20.81
C ASP A 78 -2.70 8.67 -21.01
N GLN A 79 -2.07 7.58 -21.47
CA GLN A 79 -2.74 6.29 -21.59
C GLN A 79 -3.15 5.73 -20.23
N LEU A 80 -2.27 5.80 -19.23
CA LEU A 80 -2.54 5.34 -17.87
C LEU A 80 -3.57 6.19 -17.13
N LEU A 81 -3.60 7.51 -17.36
CA LEU A 81 -4.62 8.40 -16.80
C LEU A 81 -6.00 8.07 -17.36
N SER A 82 -6.10 7.78 -18.66
CA SER A 82 -7.35 7.31 -19.27
C SER A 82 -7.80 5.95 -18.70
N ASP A 83 -6.86 5.05 -18.41
CA ASP A 83 -7.18 3.77 -17.77
C ASP A 83 -7.56 3.94 -16.30
N LEU A 84 -6.96 4.91 -15.58
CA LEU A 84 -7.34 5.27 -14.22
C LEU A 84 -8.80 5.77 -14.18
N ASP A 85 -9.20 6.63 -15.12
CA ASP A 85 -10.60 7.08 -15.21
C ASP A 85 -11.57 5.89 -15.37
N LYS A 86 -11.19 4.89 -16.18
CA LYS A 86 -11.99 3.67 -16.36
C LYS A 86 -12.01 2.81 -15.10
N LEU A 87 -10.87 2.73 -14.40
CA LEU A 87 -10.73 2.01 -13.14
C LEU A 87 -11.68 2.63 -12.11
N GLU A 88 -11.63 3.95 -11.92
CA GLU A 88 -12.48 4.73 -11.02
C GLU A 88 -13.98 4.59 -11.34
N ALA A 89 -14.32 4.49 -12.63
CA ALA A 89 -15.69 4.28 -13.09
C ALA A 89 -16.17 2.81 -13.01
N ALA A 90 -15.27 1.85 -12.74
CA ALA A 90 -15.61 0.43 -12.75
C ALA A 90 -16.58 0.07 -11.63
N SER A 91 -17.74 -0.49 -11.99
CA SER A 91 -18.79 -0.84 -11.02
C SER A 91 -18.83 -2.32 -10.65
N SER A 92 -17.85 -3.12 -11.09
CA SER A 92 -17.78 -4.54 -10.78
C SER A 92 -16.36 -4.99 -10.46
N PRO A 93 -16.17 -5.91 -9.50
CA PRO A 93 -14.85 -6.42 -9.17
C PRO A 93 -14.11 -7.00 -10.38
N ALA A 94 -14.81 -7.68 -11.29
CA ALA A 94 -14.20 -8.24 -12.50
C ALA A 94 -13.62 -7.16 -13.43
N ALA A 95 -14.35 -6.05 -13.63
CA ALA A 95 -13.86 -4.92 -14.40
C ALA A 95 -12.66 -4.24 -13.71
N THR A 96 -12.77 -4.01 -12.40
CA THR A 96 -11.69 -3.45 -11.57
C THR A 96 -10.42 -4.28 -11.69
N LYS A 97 -10.52 -5.62 -11.56
CA LYS A 97 -9.36 -6.52 -11.68
C LYS A 97 -8.69 -6.39 -13.05
N LYS A 98 -9.49 -6.42 -14.12
CA LYS A 98 -8.98 -6.36 -15.49
C LYS A 98 -8.26 -5.04 -15.74
N ILE A 99 -8.89 -3.91 -15.41
CA ILE A 99 -8.32 -2.59 -15.68
C ILE A 99 -7.05 -2.38 -14.85
N ALA A 100 -7.07 -2.75 -13.56
CA ALA A 100 -5.90 -2.64 -12.71
C ALA A 100 -4.71 -3.48 -13.23
N LYS A 101 -4.98 -4.71 -13.71
CA LYS A 101 -3.95 -5.54 -14.34
C LYS A 101 -3.39 -4.90 -15.60
N ASP A 102 -4.28 -4.40 -16.47
CA ASP A 102 -3.89 -3.73 -17.71
C ASP A 102 -3.06 -2.47 -17.43
N MET A 103 -3.28 -1.77 -16.31
CA MET A 103 -2.46 -0.62 -15.89
C MET A 103 -1.09 -1.06 -15.34
N ALA A 104 -1.06 -2.08 -14.47
CA ALA A 104 0.18 -2.61 -13.90
C ALA A 104 1.15 -3.12 -14.97
N ASP A 105 0.63 -3.70 -16.06
CA ASP A 105 1.45 -4.21 -17.17
C ASP A 105 2.08 -3.12 -18.04
N LYS A 106 1.57 -1.88 -17.99
CA LYS A 106 2.12 -0.73 -18.73
C LYS A 106 3.17 0.04 -17.94
N LEU A 107 3.20 -0.13 -16.62
CA LEU A 107 4.21 0.41 -15.71
C LEU A 107 5.43 -0.51 -15.71
#